data_AF-L7FQ65-F1
#
_entry.id   AF-L7FQ65-F1
#
_cell.length_a   1.000
_cell.length_b   1.000
_cell.length_c   1.000
_cell.angle_alpha   90.00
_cell.angle_beta   90.00
_cell.angle_gamma   90.00
#
_symmetry.space_group_name_H-M   'P 1'
#
loop_
_entity.id
_entity.type
_entity.pdbx_description
1 polymer ?
#
loop_
_entity_poly.entity_id
_entity_poly.type
_entity_poly.pdbx_seq_one_letter_code
_entity_poly.pdbx_strand_id
1 'polypeptide(L)'
;MYPSDSTYTCVSCDATCNGNCDQTTGKCTGCINNYVFEATKSRVCVACKSFDPSCKICSSDYNRKCVECESGYYPNQSGVCVFCNTTITNCKSCNSRENKCLSCKDPYYLSNQTCLICTSGTYKNTETSCEKCYIGIPNCQACSTKTVGIPVCITCYSPFQINTQTSLFRWILSVKQQMCVGNQMYGQINTFESVM
;
A
#
# COMPACT_ATOMS: atom_id res chain seq x y z
N MET A 1 34.50 -18.10 -23.26
CA MET A 1 35.19 -19.30 -22.73
C MET A 1 36.39 -18.84 -21.92
N TYR A 2 36.86 -19.65 -20.97
CA TYR A 2 38.04 -19.38 -20.14
C TYR A 2 38.86 -20.67 -19.94
N PRO A 3 40.17 -20.60 -19.70
CA PRO A 3 41.00 -21.77 -19.48
C PRO A 3 40.69 -22.42 -18.12
N SER A 4 40.63 -23.75 -18.10
CA SER A 4 40.51 -24.54 -16.87
C SER A 4 41.86 -25.14 -16.49
N ASP A 5 42.39 -24.75 -15.34
CA ASP A 5 43.70 -25.22 -14.85
C ASP A 5 43.70 -26.71 -14.46
N SER A 6 42.52 -27.31 -14.23
CA SER A 6 42.39 -28.73 -13.87
C SER A 6 42.31 -29.65 -15.09
N THR A 7 41.69 -29.19 -16.17
CA THR A 7 41.46 -30.00 -17.38
C THR A 7 42.36 -29.59 -18.54
N TYR A 8 43.07 -28.47 -18.43
CA TYR A 8 43.87 -27.86 -19.50
C TYR A 8 43.07 -27.62 -20.80
N THR A 9 41.77 -27.36 -20.67
CA THR A 9 40.85 -27.09 -21.78
C THR A 9 40.10 -25.79 -21.59
N CYS A 10 39.57 -25.23 -22.68
CA CYS A 10 38.68 -24.08 -22.63
C CYS A 10 37.28 -24.51 -22.19
N VAL A 11 36.75 -23.88 -21.16
CA VAL A 11 35.41 -24.11 -20.64
C VAL A 11 34.50 -22.94 -21.02
N SER A 12 33.26 -23.24 -21.39
CA SER A 12 32.25 -22.22 -21.66
C SER A 12 31.93 -21.39 -20.41
N CYS A 13 31.55 -20.12 -20.62
CA CYS A 13 30.99 -19.32 -19.53
C CYS A 13 29.73 -20.01 -19.00
N ASP A 14 29.40 -19.77 -17.73
CA ASP A 14 28.13 -20.22 -17.19
C ASP A 14 26.96 -19.63 -18.01
N ALA A 15 25.89 -20.41 -18.15
CA ALA A 15 24.71 -20.01 -18.92
C ALA A 15 24.09 -18.70 -18.38
N THR A 16 24.21 -18.45 -17.07
CA THR A 16 23.73 -17.21 -16.44
C THR A 16 24.52 -15.96 -16.83
N CYS A 17 25.73 -16.10 -17.38
CA CYS A 17 26.51 -14.96 -17.87
C CYS A 17 26.11 -14.51 -19.30
N ASN A 18 25.25 -15.26 -20.00
CA ASN A 18 24.95 -15.06 -21.43
C ASN A 18 26.21 -15.02 -22.33
N GLY A 19 27.22 -15.83 -22.01
CA GLY A 19 28.51 -15.81 -22.71
C GLY A 19 29.46 -14.66 -22.33
N ASN A 20 29.04 -13.74 -21.47
CA ASN A 20 29.84 -12.60 -21.01
C ASN A 20 30.61 -12.98 -19.74
N CYS A 21 31.77 -13.63 -19.90
CA CYS A 21 32.69 -13.87 -18.80
C CYS A 21 34.11 -13.43 -19.12
N ASP A 22 34.86 -13.10 -18.08
CA ASP A 22 36.28 -12.81 -18.14
C ASP A 22 37.03 -14.03 -18.69
N GLN A 23 37.83 -13.81 -19.73
CA GLN A 23 38.46 -14.89 -20.50
C GLN A 23 39.64 -15.55 -19.77
N THR A 24 40.04 -15.03 -18.61
CA THR A 24 41.12 -15.61 -17.79
C THR A 24 40.54 -16.35 -16.59
N THR A 25 39.61 -15.70 -15.88
CA THR A 25 39.10 -16.18 -14.60
C THR A 25 37.76 -16.90 -14.70
N GLY A 26 37.04 -16.71 -15.80
CA GLY A 26 35.67 -17.22 -16.01
C GLY A 26 34.58 -16.46 -15.24
N LYS A 27 34.92 -15.38 -14.52
CA LYS A 27 33.94 -14.59 -13.77
C LYS A 27 33.00 -13.85 -14.71
N CYS A 28 31.69 -13.82 -14.43
CA CYS A 28 30.75 -13.10 -15.28
C CYS A 28 31.11 -11.61 -15.35
N THR A 29 31.09 -11.05 -16.55
CA THR A 29 31.18 -9.61 -16.85
C THR A 29 29.84 -9.01 -17.26
N GLY A 30 28.87 -9.87 -17.59
CA GLY A 30 27.45 -9.53 -17.72
C GLY A 30 26.58 -10.74 -17.37
N CYS A 31 25.28 -10.53 -17.23
CA CYS A 31 24.32 -11.58 -16.88
C CYS A 31 23.19 -11.67 -17.92
N ILE A 32 22.45 -12.77 -17.92
CA ILE A 32 21.17 -12.86 -18.62
C ILE A 32 20.14 -11.87 -18.04
N ASN A 33 19.04 -11.66 -18.77
CA ASN A 33 17.97 -10.75 -18.34
C ASN A 33 17.45 -11.09 -16.94
N ASN A 34 17.31 -10.06 -16.11
CA ASN A 34 16.83 -10.13 -14.73
C ASN A 34 17.72 -10.95 -13.75
N TYR A 35 19.01 -11.04 -14.05
CA TYR A 35 20.04 -11.60 -13.18
C TYR A 35 21.08 -10.54 -12.83
N VAL A 36 21.68 -10.68 -11.65
CA VAL A 36 22.72 -9.79 -11.10
C VAL A 36 23.94 -10.58 -10.67
N PHE A 37 25.06 -9.89 -10.50
CA PHE A 37 26.25 -10.47 -9.90
C PHE A 37 25.98 -10.95 -8.46
N GLU A 38 26.80 -11.89 -8.00
CA GLU A 38 26.92 -12.18 -6.58
C GLU A 38 27.56 -11.02 -5.81
N ALA A 39 27.46 -11.04 -4.47
CA ALA A 39 28.06 -10.01 -3.61
C ALA A 39 29.56 -9.84 -3.88
N THR A 40 30.22 -10.93 -4.24
CA THR A 40 31.54 -10.92 -4.87
C THR A 40 31.40 -11.52 -6.27
N LYS A 41 31.89 -10.83 -7.31
CA LYS A 41 31.82 -11.34 -8.69
C LYS A 41 32.38 -12.76 -8.76
N SER A 42 31.52 -13.67 -9.22
CA SER A 42 31.81 -15.08 -9.37
C SER A 42 31.62 -15.51 -10.83
N ARG A 43 31.72 -16.81 -11.09
CA ARG A 43 31.49 -17.41 -12.42
C ARG A 43 30.01 -17.55 -12.76
N VAL A 44 29.12 -17.19 -11.85
CA VAL A 44 27.66 -17.29 -12.02
C VAL A 44 26.99 -15.97 -11.69
N CYS A 45 25.82 -15.74 -12.27
CA CYS A 45 24.89 -14.71 -11.84
C CYS A 45 23.72 -15.34 -11.09
N VAL A 46 23.06 -14.55 -10.25
CA VAL A 46 21.87 -14.98 -9.50
C VAL A 46 20.65 -14.20 -9.95
N ALA A 47 19.48 -14.82 -9.87
CA ALA A 47 18.22 -14.16 -10.21
C ALA A 47 17.97 -12.95 -9.28
N CYS A 48 17.31 -11.90 -9.81
CA CYS A 48 16.85 -10.73 -9.03
C CYS A 48 16.15 -11.14 -7.71
N LYS A 49 15.29 -12.16 -7.77
CA LYS A 49 14.56 -12.69 -6.60
C LYS A 49 15.45 -13.32 -5.53
N SER A 50 16.63 -13.83 -5.90
CA SER A 50 17.60 -14.38 -4.94
C SER A 50 18.35 -13.27 -4.21
N PHE A 51 18.51 -12.10 -4.84
CA PHE A 51 19.07 -10.92 -4.19
C PHE A 51 18.05 -10.26 -3.25
N ASP A 52 16.82 -10.07 -3.73
CA ASP A 52 15.72 -9.47 -2.97
C ASP A 52 14.38 -10.14 -3.36
N PRO A 53 13.70 -10.84 -2.45
CA PRO A 53 12.44 -11.53 -2.75
C PRO A 53 11.32 -10.59 -3.26
N SER A 54 11.37 -9.31 -2.90
CA SER A 54 10.44 -8.27 -3.32
C SER A 54 10.91 -7.54 -4.59
N CYS A 55 12.08 -7.87 -5.14
CA CYS A 55 12.55 -7.36 -6.45
C CYS A 55 11.78 -8.04 -7.58
N LYS A 56 11.14 -7.26 -8.44
CA LYS A 56 10.50 -7.77 -9.67
C LYS A 56 11.49 -7.68 -10.84
N ILE A 57 12.17 -6.54 -10.96
CA ILE A 57 13.19 -6.28 -11.97
C ILE A 57 14.45 -5.72 -11.31
N CYS A 58 15.60 -6.35 -11.56
CA CYS A 58 16.91 -5.81 -11.17
C CYS A 58 17.53 -4.91 -12.24
N SER A 59 18.56 -4.17 -11.84
CA SER A 59 19.29 -3.25 -12.69
C SER A 59 19.93 -3.94 -13.90
N SER A 60 19.90 -3.25 -15.05
CA SER A 60 20.49 -3.72 -16.29
C SER A 60 22.02 -3.61 -16.33
N ASP A 61 22.64 -2.94 -15.35
CA ASP A 61 24.09 -2.92 -15.12
C ASP A 61 24.58 -4.16 -14.33
N TYR A 62 23.67 -5.10 -14.05
CA TYR A 62 23.90 -6.35 -13.30
C TYR A 62 24.35 -6.16 -11.85
N ASN A 63 24.38 -4.93 -11.34
CA ASN A 63 24.61 -4.69 -9.93
C ASN A 63 23.40 -5.17 -9.11
N ARG A 64 23.66 -5.55 -7.86
CA ARG A 64 22.65 -5.96 -6.88
C ARG A 64 21.76 -4.78 -6.46
N LYS A 65 20.91 -4.35 -7.38
CA LYS A 65 19.98 -3.24 -7.24
C LYS A 65 18.68 -3.61 -7.95
N CYS A 66 17.57 -3.40 -7.28
CA CYS A 66 16.24 -3.46 -7.83
C CYS A 66 15.84 -2.10 -8.39
N VAL A 67 15.23 -2.11 -9.57
CA VAL A 67 14.70 -0.91 -10.25
C VAL A 67 13.17 -0.92 -10.32
N GLU A 68 12.54 -2.08 -10.14
CA GLU A 68 11.10 -2.23 -9.99
C GLU A 68 10.80 -3.33 -8.98
N CYS A 69 10.08 -2.97 -7.93
CA CYS A 69 9.67 -3.87 -6.87
C CYS A 69 8.28 -4.47 -7.14
N GLU A 70 7.94 -5.50 -6.37
CA GLU A 70 6.59 -6.04 -6.32
C GLU A 70 5.58 -5.04 -5.75
N SER A 71 4.29 -5.29 -6.01
CA SER A 71 3.21 -4.46 -5.48
C SER A 71 3.30 -4.33 -3.95
N GLY A 72 3.20 -3.09 -3.46
CA GLY A 72 3.36 -2.78 -2.03
C GLY A 72 4.80 -2.45 -1.60
N TYR A 73 5.75 -2.43 -2.55
CA TYR A 73 7.15 -2.10 -2.30
C TYR A 73 7.66 -1.09 -3.35
N TYR A 74 8.76 -0.41 -3.02
CA TYR A 74 9.50 0.45 -3.93
C TYR A 74 11.00 0.37 -3.61
N PRO A 75 11.89 0.66 -4.59
CA PRO A 75 13.32 0.61 -4.36
C PRO A 75 13.76 1.82 -3.53
N ASN A 76 14.52 1.57 -2.46
CA ASN A 76 15.21 2.63 -1.74
C ASN A 76 16.44 3.13 -2.52
N GLN A 77 17.19 4.08 -1.95
CA GLN A 77 18.39 4.64 -2.58
C GLN A 77 19.50 3.61 -2.88
N SER A 78 19.51 2.49 -2.15
CA SER A 78 20.44 1.38 -2.35
C SER A 78 19.93 0.35 -3.37
N GLY A 79 18.72 0.52 -3.91
CA GLY A 79 18.08 -0.46 -4.80
C GLY A 79 17.54 -1.69 -4.05
N VAL A 80 17.20 -1.58 -2.78
CA VAL A 80 16.52 -2.64 -2.02
C VAL A 80 15.04 -2.29 -1.91
N CYS A 81 14.17 -3.28 -2.14
CA CYS A 81 12.73 -3.11 -2.06
C CYS A 81 12.29 -3.00 -0.61
N VAL A 82 11.69 -1.85 -0.27
CA VAL A 82 11.14 -1.58 1.05
C VAL A 82 9.64 -1.37 0.97
N PHE A 83 8.94 -1.73 2.04
CA PHE A 83 7.48 -1.66 2.09
C PHE A 83 7.00 -0.20 2.03
N CYS A 84 5.90 0.09 1.33
CA CYS A 84 5.39 1.46 1.12
C CYS A 84 5.24 2.26 2.43
N ASN A 85 4.77 1.62 3.51
CA ASN A 85 4.52 2.28 4.80
C ASN A 85 5.79 2.49 5.64
N THR A 86 6.98 2.14 5.11
CA THR A 86 8.25 2.31 5.83
C THR A 86 8.68 3.78 5.86
N THR A 87 8.58 4.47 4.72
CA THR A 87 8.98 5.89 4.61
C THR A 87 7.77 6.81 4.41
N ILE A 88 6.69 6.34 3.77
CA ILE A 88 5.46 7.12 3.65
C ILE A 88 4.43 6.60 4.64
N THR A 89 4.38 7.24 5.81
CA THR A 89 3.46 6.88 6.90
C THR A 89 2.00 6.85 6.40
N ASN A 90 1.27 5.82 6.80
CA ASN A 90 -0.12 5.54 6.42
C ASN A 90 -0.35 5.24 4.93
N CYS A 91 0.70 5.06 4.15
CA CYS A 91 0.57 4.64 2.76
C CYS A 91 0.09 3.18 2.67
N LYS A 92 -0.93 2.94 1.86
CA LYS A 92 -1.49 1.62 1.57
C LYS A 92 -0.82 1.01 0.33
N SER A 93 -0.65 1.79 -0.72
CA SER A 93 0.06 1.38 -1.94
C SER A 93 0.93 2.52 -2.48
N CYS A 94 2.04 2.18 -3.11
CA CYS A 94 3.02 3.12 -3.65
C CYS A 94 3.48 2.68 -5.05
N ASN A 95 4.15 3.59 -5.74
CA ASN A 95 4.76 3.34 -7.02
C ASN A 95 5.88 2.29 -6.88
N SER A 96 5.92 1.30 -7.76
CA SER A 96 6.90 0.20 -7.67
C SER A 96 8.34 0.59 -8.01
N ARG A 97 8.57 1.79 -8.53
CA ARG A 97 9.88 2.32 -8.96
C ARG A 97 10.32 3.56 -8.20
N GLU A 98 9.40 4.23 -7.52
CA GLU A 98 9.64 5.52 -6.86
C GLU A 98 9.01 5.57 -5.48
N ASN A 99 9.62 6.32 -4.56
CA ASN A 99 9.06 6.58 -3.23
C ASN A 99 7.88 7.57 -3.29
N LYS A 100 6.76 7.15 -3.92
CA LYS A 100 5.55 7.94 -4.12
C LYS A 100 4.33 7.13 -3.74
N CYS A 101 3.52 7.63 -2.82
CA CYS A 101 2.28 6.97 -2.43
C CYS A 101 1.19 7.16 -3.48
N LEU A 102 0.42 6.10 -3.73
CA LEU A 102 -0.69 6.05 -4.69
C LEU A 102 -2.03 5.92 -3.99
N SER A 103 -2.09 5.32 -2.79
CA SER A 103 -3.31 5.28 -1.97
C SER A 103 -2.98 5.21 -0.49
N CYS A 104 -3.88 5.74 0.33
CA CYS A 104 -3.69 5.84 1.77
C CYS A 104 -4.60 4.88 2.52
N LYS A 105 -4.14 4.42 3.69
CA LYS A 105 -4.97 3.67 4.63
C LYS A 105 -6.07 4.58 5.16
N ASP A 106 -7.27 4.07 5.36
CA ASP A 106 -8.30 4.84 6.07
C ASP A 106 -7.84 5.11 7.51
N PRO A 107 -8.08 6.32 8.05
CA PRO A 107 -8.91 7.41 7.53
C PRO A 107 -8.17 8.47 6.69
N TYR A 108 -6.95 8.18 6.21
CA TYR A 108 -6.09 9.16 5.54
C TYR A 108 -6.41 9.28 4.04
N TYR A 109 -6.37 10.50 3.53
CA TYR A 109 -6.51 10.81 2.11
C TYR A 109 -5.15 11.19 1.51
N LEU A 110 -5.02 10.96 0.21
CA LEU A 110 -3.83 11.24 -0.56
C LEU A 110 -3.78 12.73 -0.94
N SER A 111 -2.69 13.39 -0.55
CA SER A 111 -2.37 14.75 -0.97
C SER A 111 -0.86 14.86 -1.22
N ASN A 112 -0.48 15.34 -2.40
CA ASN A 112 0.93 15.51 -2.77
C ASN A 112 1.80 14.25 -2.52
N GLN A 113 1.30 13.07 -2.88
CA GLN A 113 1.97 11.76 -2.65
C GLN A 113 2.22 11.40 -1.18
N THR A 114 1.57 12.11 -0.26
CA THR A 114 1.58 11.86 1.19
C THR A 114 0.17 11.58 1.71
N CYS A 115 0.06 10.97 2.88
CA CYS A 115 -1.21 10.62 3.49
C CYS A 115 -1.52 11.56 4.65
N LEU A 116 -2.59 12.34 4.50
CA LEU A 116 -3.04 13.33 5.46
C LEU A 116 -4.38 12.94 6.06
N ILE A 117 -4.66 13.42 7.27
CA ILE A 117 -5.97 13.26 7.89
C ILE A 117 -6.83 14.50 7.62
N CYS A 118 -8.13 14.28 7.42
CA CYS A 118 -9.09 15.36 7.29
C CYS A 118 -9.16 16.19 8.60
N THR A 119 -9.42 17.49 8.47
CA THR A 119 -9.60 18.37 9.63
C THR A 119 -10.89 18.02 10.39
N SER A 120 -10.96 18.40 11.67
CA SER A 120 -12.17 18.20 12.47
C SER A 120 -13.42 18.76 11.77
N GLY A 121 -14.52 18.01 11.81
CA GLY A 121 -15.76 18.34 11.10
C GLY A 121 -15.79 17.91 9.63
N THR A 122 -14.75 17.22 9.15
CA THR A 122 -14.72 16.60 7.83
C THR A 122 -14.29 15.13 7.89
N TYR A 123 -14.63 14.37 6.85
CA TYR A 123 -14.26 12.96 6.67
C TYR A 123 -13.67 12.74 5.28
N LYS A 124 -12.88 11.68 5.12
CA LYS A 124 -12.39 11.22 3.81
C LYS A 124 -13.56 10.75 2.96
N ASN A 125 -13.97 11.57 2.00
CA ASN A 125 -15.05 11.26 1.07
C ASN A 125 -14.54 10.43 -0.11
N THR A 126 -13.40 10.84 -0.67
CA THR A 126 -12.72 10.11 -1.73
C THR A 126 -11.28 9.80 -1.31
N GLU A 127 -10.53 9.06 -2.11
CA GLU A 127 -9.12 8.81 -1.85
C GLU A 127 -8.27 10.09 -1.79
N THR A 128 -8.75 11.21 -2.33
CA THR A 128 -7.98 12.47 -2.44
C THR A 128 -8.70 13.70 -1.86
N SER A 129 -9.91 13.55 -1.33
CA SER A 129 -10.70 14.68 -0.84
C SER A 129 -11.41 14.40 0.47
N CYS A 130 -11.57 15.47 1.24
CA CYS A 130 -12.40 15.50 2.44
C CYS A 130 -13.74 16.17 2.13
N GLU A 131 -14.79 15.78 2.84
CA GLU A 131 -16.10 16.43 2.82
C GLU A 131 -16.61 16.66 4.24
N LYS A 132 -17.50 17.63 4.42
CA LYS A 132 -18.05 17.96 5.74
C LYS A 132 -18.94 16.84 6.28
N CYS A 133 -18.82 16.58 7.58
CA CYS A 133 -19.56 15.53 8.27
C CYS A 133 -21.08 15.64 8.08
N TYR A 134 -21.63 16.85 8.12
CA TYR A 134 -23.07 17.06 8.00
C TYR A 134 -23.63 16.72 6.60
N ILE A 135 -22.77 16.65 5.58
CA ILE A 135 -23.18 16.23 4.22
C ILE A 135 -23.40 14.71 4.20
N GLY A 136 -22.47 13.94 4.79
CA GLY A 136 -22.59 12.49 4.86
C GLY A 136 -23.53 11.97 5.95
N ILE A 137 -23.67 12.70 7.06
CA ILE A 137 -24.60 12.39 8.16
C ILE A 137 -25.28 13.70 8.59
N PRO A 138 -26.58 13.90 8.30
CA PRO A 138 -27.31 15.09 8.69
C PRO A 138 -27.17 15.42 10.18
N ASN A 139 -27.01 16.70 10.51
CA ASN A 139 -26.81 17.22 11.86
C ASN A 139 -25.54 16.72 12.59
N CYS A 140 -24.59 16.10 11.88
CA CYS A 140 -23.31 15.70 12.45
C CYS A 140 -22.30 16.86 12.46
N GLN A 141 -21.79 17.19 13.64
CA GLN A 141 -20.77 18.23 13.84
C GLN A 141 -19.36 17.70 13.60
N ALA A 142 -19.01 16.56 14.21
CA ALA A 142 -17.72 15.91 14.00
C ALA A 142 -17.90 14.41 13.75
N CYS A 143 -17.04 13.85 12.91
CA CYS A 143 -17.10 12.46 12.47
C CYS A 143 -15.71 11.91 12.22
N SER A 144 -15.57 10.59 12.26
CA SER A 144 -14.43 9.84 11.74
C SER A 144 -14.78 9.18 10.41
N THR A 145 -13.78 8.68 9.71
CA THR A 145 -13.97 7.82 8.54
C THR A 145 -13.81 6.36 8.95
N LYS A 146 -14.84 5.54 8.70
CA LYS A 146 -14.71 4.08 8.85
C LYS A 146 -13.98 3.47 7.66
N THR A 147 -14.43 3.82 6.47
CA THR A 147 -13.78 3.56 5.19
C THR A 147 -14.05 4.75 4.27
N VAL A 148 -13.28 4.92 3.19
CA VAL A 148 -13.53 5.98 2.19
C VAL A 148 -15.02 6.12 1.85
N GLY A 149 -15.55 7.35 1.92
CA GLY A 149 -16.96 7.66 1.65
C GLY A 149 -17.93 7.30 2.78
N ILE A 150 -17.48 6.65 3.86
CA ILE A 150 -18.34 6.23 4.98
C ILE A 150 -17.92 6.97 6.27
N PRO A 151 -18.57 8.11 6.57
CA PRO A 151 -18.40 8.78 7.85
C PRO A 151 -19.09 8.03 8.99
N VAL A 152 -18.58 8.22 10.22
CA VAL A 152 -19.18 7.79 11.48
C VAL A 152 -19.24 9.00 12.39
N CYS A 153 -20.45 9.40 12.79
CA CYS A 153 -20.61 10.60 13.61
C CYS A 153 -20.11 10.38 15.04
N ILE A 154 -19.30 11.31 15.53
CA ILE A 154 -18.74 11.34 16.89
C ILE A 154 -19.46 12.37 17.75
N THR A 155 -19.88 13.50 17.17
CA THR A 155 -20.66 14.54 17.87
C THR A 155 -21.71 15.13 16.93
N CYS A 156 -22.92 15.38 17.46
CA CYS A 156 -24.01 16.03 16.76
C CYS A 156 -24.08 17.51 17.11
N TYR A 157 -24.62 18.33 16.21
CA TYR A 157 -24.99 19.71 16.55
C TYR A 157 -26.10 19.71 17.60
N SER A 158 -26.07 20.64 18.54
CA SER A 158 -27.20 20.84 19.48
C SER A 158 -28.47 21.20 18.70
N PRO A 159 -29.67 20.65 19.05
CA PRO A 159 -30.01 19.80 20.19
C PRO A 159 -30.01 18.28 19.88
N PHE A 160 -29.38 17.85 18.78
CA PHE A 160 -29.42 16.47 18.32
C PHE A 160 -28.50 15.57 19.18
N GLN A 161 -28.90 14.32 19.35
CA GLN A 161 -28.14 13.30 20.07
C GLN A 161 -27.82 12.13 19.15
N ILE A 162 -26.71 11.44 19.44
CA ILE A 162 -26.30 10.23 18.73
C ILE A 162 -27.30 9.13 19.03
N ASN A 163 -27.89 8.52 17.99
CA ASN A 163 -28.68 7.30 18.15
C ASN A 163 -27.76 6.08 18.13
N THR A 164 -27.66 5.38 19.26
CA THR A 164 -26.87 4.16 19.43
C THR A 164 -27.64 2.86 19.12
N GLN A 165 -28.93 2.94 18.75
CA GLN A 165 -29.82 1.76 18.55
C GLN A 165 -29.76 1.13 17.14
N THR A 166 -28.72 1.41 16.34
CA THR A 166 -28.59 0.86 14.97
C THR A 166 -28.13 -0.61 14.92
N SER A 167 -28.20 -1.33 16.03
CA SER A 167 -27.89 -2.77 16.12
C SER A 167 -29.11 -3.71 15.99
N LEU A 168 -30.36 -3.21 15.98
CA LEU A 168 -31.56 -4.07 16.03
C LEU A 168 -32.56 -3.99 14.87
N PHE A 169 -32.42 -3.08 13.90
CA PHE A 169 -33.33 -3.06 12.73
C PHE A 169 -32.80 -3.92 11.57
N ARG A 170 -33.42 -5.10 11.38
CA ARG A 170 -33.13 -6.09 10.33
C ARG A 170 -33.80 -5.83 8.97
N TRP A 171 -34.31 -4.64 8.68
CA TRP A 171 -35.15 -4.41 7.48
C TRP A 171 -34.79 -3.21 6.57
N ILE A 172 -33.57 -2.66 6.65
CA ILE A 172 -33.06 -1.76 5.60
C ILE A 172 -31.76 -2.34 5.06
N LEU A 173 -31.72 -2.60 3.76
CA LEU A 173 -30.56 -3.12 3.05
C LEU A 173 -29.33 -2.20 3.26
N SER A 174 -28.34 -2.73 4.00
CA SER A 174 -26.90 -2.52 3.84
C SER A 174 -26.20 -1.20 4.20
N VAL A 175 -26.66 -0.38 5.16
CA VAL A 175 -25.74 0.56 5.86
C VAL A 175 -26.12 0.76 7.33
N LYS A 176 -25.33 0.20 8.26
CA LYS A 176 -25.37 0.57 9.69
C LYS A 176 -24.77 1.97 9.85
N GLN A 177 -25.55 3.02 9.60
CA GLN A 177 -25.09 4.41 9.76
C GLN A 177 -25.63 5.00 11.06
N GLN A 178 -24.72 5.46 11.91
CA GLN A 178 -25.01 6.17 13.16
C GLN A 178 -25.61 7.54 12.82
N MET A 179 -26.78 7.87 13.40
CA MET A 179 -27.59 9.03 13.00
C MET A 179 -27.70 10.04 14.15
N CYS A 180 -27.74 11.33 13.84
CA CYS A 180 -28.07 12.38 14.78
C CYS A 180 -29.59 12.64 14.76
N VAL A 181 -30.29 12.33 15.85
CA VAL A 181 -31.75 12.45 15.96
C VAL A 181 -32.14 13.52 16.98
N GLY A 182 -33.21 14.26 16.68
CA GLY A 182 -33.74 15.28 17.59
C GLY A 182 -34.56 14.66 18.71
N ASN A 183 -34.76 15.40 19.80
CA ASN A 183 -35.50 14.97 20.99
C ASN A 183 -36.93 14.47 20.73
N GLN A 184 -37.55 14.78 19.58
CA GLN A 184 -38.89 14.29 19.25
C GLN A 184 -38.95 12.81 18.83
N MET A 185 -37.79 12.16 18.55
CA MET A 185 -37.74 10.71 18.28
C MET A 185 -37.27 9.86 19.47
N TYR A 186 -36.71 10.46 20.52
CA TYR A 186 -36.42 9.73 21.76
C TYR A 186 -37.70 9.35 22.53
N GLY A 187 -38.83 10.01 22.23
CA GLY A 187 -40.13 9.79 22.88
C GLY A 187 -41.12 8.87 22.16
N GLN A 188 -40.80 8.29 20.98
CA GLN A 188 -41.76 7.46 20.23
C GLN A 188 -41.33 6.00 19.98
N ILE A 189 -40.18 5.57 20.50
CA ILE A 189 -39.79 4.15 20.40
C ILE A 189 -40.36 3.32 21.58
N ASN A 190 -40.87 3.97 22.63
CA ASN A 190 -41.48 3.29 23.79
C ASN A 190 -43.01 3.16 23.74
N THR A 191 -43.68 3.38 22.60
CA THR A 191 -45.17 3.30 22.54
C THR A 191 -45.74 2.54 21.34
N PHE A 192 -45.01 1.58 20.76
CA PHE A 192 -45.59 0.63 19.80
C PHE A 192 -45.51 -0.83 20.30
N GLU A 193 -45.68 -1.03 21.60
CA GLU A 193 -46.29 -2.27 22.10
C GLU A 193 -47.75 -1.96 22.44
N SER A 194 -48.66 -2.82 21.99
CA SER A 194 -50.11 -2.86 22.32
C SER A 194 -51.07 -2.13 21.37
N VAL A 195 -51.16 -2.55 20.11
CA VAL A 195 -52.49 -2.68 19.45
C VAL A 195 -52.49 -3.98 18.64
N MET A 196 -52.87 -5.07 19.31
CA MET A 196 -53.64 -6.17 18.72
C MET A 196 -55.06 -6.06 19.28
#